data_AF-A0A7V9DGK6-F1
#
_entry.id   AF-A0A7V9DGK6-F1
#
_cell.length_a   1.000
_cell.length_b   1.000
_cell.length_c   1.000
_cell.angle_alpha   90.00
_cell.angle_beta   90.00
_cell.angle_gamma   90.00
#
_symmetry.space_group_name_H-M   'P 1'
#
loop_
_entity.id
_entity.type
_entity.pdbx_description
1 polymer ?
#
loop_
_entity_poly.entity_id
_entity_poly.type
_entity_poly.pdbx_seq_one_letter_code
_entity_poly.pdbx_strand_id
1 'polypeptide(L)'
;AGVVRETLAEMGWTGWPKTSGNRGIHVACRIEPNWEFPVVRRCALAFAREIERRLPQLVTTAWWKEERGERVFIDYNQNARDRTIASAYSVRGRVDATVSAPVTWEELPDVETEDFTLATMPARFAKLGDVQAGIDDAVCDLEVLLEWVAREEAAGVGEAPYPPQFPKMPGEPKRVQPSRARKEDPS
;
A
#
# COMPACT_ATOMS: atom_id res chain seq x y z
N ALA A 1 -8.61 -5.86 3.72
CA ALA A 1 -8.69 -5.49 2.28
C ALA A 1 -10.07 -4.97 1.87
N GLY A 2 -11.18 -5.51 2.43
CA GLY A 2 -12.55 -5.01 2.13
C GLY A 2 -12.72 -3.50 2.31
N VAL A 3 -12.36 -2.93 3.47
CA VAL A 3 -12.44 -1.48 3.69
C VAL A 3 -11.59 -0.67 2.70
N VAL A 4 -10.44 -1.20 2.24
CA VAL A 4 -9.66 -0.55 1.18
C VAL A 4 -10.45 -0.50 -0.13
N ARG A 5 -11.11 -1.60 -0.53
CA ARG A 5 -11.99 -1.63 -1.71
C ARG A 5 -13.13 -0.62 -1.60
N GLU A 6 -13.80 -0.59 -0.45
CA GLU A 6 -14.92 0.32 -0.18
C GLU A 6 -14.48 1.78 -0.25
N THR A 7 -13.38 2.14 0.43
CA THR A 7 -12.85 3.51 0.40
C THR A 7 -12.38 3.92 -1.00
N LEU A 8 -11.80 3.01 -1.78
CA LEU A 8 -11.48 3.28 -3.19
C LEU A 8 -12.76 3.56 -4.00
N ALA A 9 -13.79 2.73 -3.83
CA ALA A 9 -15.07 2.90 -4.54
C ALA A 9 -15.78 4.20 -4.17
N GLU A 10 -15.72 4.63 -2.91
CA GLU A 10 -16.25 5.93 -2.45
C GLU A 10 -15.57 7.12 -3.15
N MET A 11 -14.29 7.00 -3.51
CA MET A 11 -13.56 8.00 -4.30
C MET A 11 -13.79 7.84 -5.82
N GLY A 12 -14.56 6.84 -6.26
CA GLY A 12 -14.74 6.51 -7.68
C GLY A 12 -13.56 5.76 -8.30
N TRP A 13 -12.66 5.20 -7.49
CA TRP A 13 -11.44 4.53 -7.96
C TRP A 13 -11.62 3.01 -8.05
N THR A 14 -10.93 2.41 -9.02
CA THR A 14 -10.80 0.94 -9.12
C THR A 14 -9.41 0.51 -8.64
N GLY A 15 -9.37 -0.28 -7.57
CA GLY A 15 -8.15 -0.93 -7.10
C GLY A 15 -7.96 -2.32 -7.71
N TRP A 16 -6.71 -2.74 -7.87
CA TRP A 16 -6.32 -4.01 -8.48
C TRP A 16 -5.47 -4.82 -7.49
N PRO A 17 -6.06 -5.78 -6.76
CA PRO A 17 -5.37 -6.49 -5.70
C PRO A 17 -4.49 -7.62 -6.25
N LYS A 18 -3.38 -7.87 -5.57
CA LYS A 18 -2.53 -9.04 -5.76
C LYS A 18 -1.96 -9.52 -4.43
N THR A 19 -1.73 -10.81 -4.30
CA THR A 19 -0.87 -11.32 -3.22
C THR A 19 0.55 -10.81 -3.44
N SER A 20 1.29 -10.61 -2.36
CA SER A 20 2.72 -10.26 -2.45
C SER A 20 3.59 -11.47 -2.82
N GLY A 21 3.06 -12.70 -2.77
CA GLY A 21 3.87 -13.94 -2.73
C GLY A 21 4.59 -14.12 -1.39
N ASN A 22 4.08 -13.49 -0.34
CA ASN A 22 4.47 -13.62 1.07
C ASN A 22 3.23 -13.24 1.90
N ARG A 23 3.39 -12.72 3.12
CA ARG A 23 2.28 -12.48 4.06
C ARG A 23 1.38 -11.25 3.80
N GLY A 24 1.54 -10.55 2.68
CA GLY A 24 0.86 -9.27 2.43
C GLY A 24 0.07 -9.21 1.13
N ILE A 25 -0.83 -8.22 1.05
CA ILE A 25 -1.61 -7.88 -0.14
C ILE A 25 -1.13 -6.52 -0.67
N HIS A 26 -0.98 -6.41 -1.99
CA HIS A 26 -0.74 -5.13 -2.66
C HIS A 26 -2.00 -4.75 -3.45
N VAL A 27 -2.36 -3.48 -3.44
CA VAL A 27 -3.46 -2.94 -4.27
C VAL A 27 -2.88 -1.84 -5.13
N ALA A 28 -2.95 -2.02 -6.45
CA ALA A 28 -2.54 -1.00 -7.40
C ALA A 28 -3.74 -0.13 -7.80
N CYS A 29 -3.53 1.17 -7.98
CA CYS A 29 -4.48 2.08 -8.62
C CYS A 29 -3.72 2.79 -9.75
N ARG A 30 -4.30 2.86 -10.94
CA ARG A 30 -3.71 3.56 -12.07
C ARG A 30 -4.03 5.05 -11.93
N ILE A 31 -3.00 5.87 -11.78
CA ILE A 31 -3.16 7.33 -11.69
C ILE A 31 -2.63 8.00 -12.96
N GLU A 32 -3.11 9.22 -13.22
CA GLU A 32 -2.50 10.10 -14.21
C GLU A 32 -1.02 10.37 -13.84
N PRO A 33 -0.08 10.36 -14.81
CA PRO A 33 1.34 10.57 -14.55
C PRO A 33 1.71 12.06 -14.39
N ASN A 34 0.88 12.82 -13.67
CA ASN A 34 1.00 14.27 -13.49
C ASN A 34 1.73 14.67 -12.18
N TRP A 35 2.16 13.69 -11.38
CA TRP A 35 2.56 13.89 -10.00
C TRP A 35 3.92 13.29 -9.66
N GLU A 36 4.72 14.06 -8.91
CA GLU A 36 6.01 13.63 -8.38
C GLU A 36 5.86 12.67 -7.19
N PHE A 37 6.87 11.83 -6.95
CA PHE A 37 6.90 10.85 -5.85
C PHE A 37 6.48 11.40 -4.47
N PRO A 38 6.94 12.59 -4.02
CA PRO A 38 6.52 13.13 -2.72
C PRO A 38 5.01 13.37 -2.64
N VAL A 39 4.37 13.80 -3.73
CA VAL A 39 2.91 14.04 -3.77
C VAL A 39 2.14 12.74 -3.71
N VAL A 40 2.53 11.75 -4.54
CA VAL A 40 1.91 10.42 -4.54
C VAL A 40 2.02 9.76 -3.17
N ARG A 41 3.19 9.85 -2.53
CA ARG A 41 3.41 9.32 -1.18
C ARG A 41 2.53 9.99 -0.13
N ARG A 42 2.32 11.30 -0.21
CA ARG A 42 1.43 12.04 0.71
C ARG A 42 -0.02 11.60 0.55
N CYS A 43 -0.48 11.44 -0.68
CA CYS A 43 -1.80 10.91 -0.98
C CYS A 43 -1.97 9.49 -0.41
N ALA A 44 -0.98 8.62 -0.61
CA ALA A 44 -0.99 7.27 -0.03
C ALA A 44 -1.01 7.26 1.51
N LEU A 45 -0.32 8.21 2.16
CA LEU A 45 -0.37 8.37 3.62
C LEU A 45 -1.75 8.83 4.10
N ALA A 46 -2.35 9.83 3.46
CA ALA A 46 -3.70 10.31 3.80
C ALA A 46 -4.74 9.18 3.62
N PHE A 47 -4.63 8.40 2.54
CA PHE A 47 -5.44 7.21 2.34
C PHE A 47 -5.23 6.19 3.46
N ALA A 48 -3.98 5.85 3.78
CA ALA A 48 -3.65 4.89 4.84
C ALA A 48 -4.21 5.32 6.21
N ARG A 49 -4.15 6.62 6.53
CA ARG A 49 -4.73 7.19 7.74
C ARG A 49 -6.24 7.12 7.77
N GLU A 50 -6.90 7.30 6.62
CA GLU A 50 -8.36 7.10 6.54
C GLU A 50 -8.73 5.65 6.86
N ILE A 51 -7.99 4.68 6.32
CA ILE A 51 -8.22 3.26 6.65
C ILE A 51 -7.94 2.98 8.13
N GLU A 52 -6.87 3.54 8.70
CA GLU A 52 -6.60 3.44 10.15
C GLU A 52 -7.71 4.06 11.01
N ARG A 53 -8.28 5.21 10.60
CA ARG A 53 -9.43 5.84 11.29
C ARG A 53 -10.66 4.94 11.28
N ARG A 54 -10.93 4.25 10.16
CA ARG A 54 -12.06 3.32 10.03
C ARG A 54 -11.85 2.01 10.79
N LEU A 55 -10.60 1.54 10.89
CA LEU A 55 -10.23 0.26 11.49
C LEU A 55 -9.07 0.39 12.51
N PRO A 56 -9.21 1.19 13.57
CA PRO A 56 -8.08 1.54 14.45
C PRO A 56 -7.49 0.35 15.22
N GLN A 57 -8.30 -0.70 15.41
CA GLN A 57 -7.92 -1.94 16.09
C GLN A 57 -7.23 -2.95 15.16
N LEU A 58 -7.31 -2.78 13.84
CA LEU A 58 -6.80 -3.75 12.86
C LEU A 58 -5.73 -3.17 11.95
N VAL A 59 -5.70 -1.86 11.77
CA VAL A 59 -4.80 -1.17 10.83
C VAL A 59 -3.98 -0.14 11.58
N THR A 60 -2.74 0.08 11.11
CA THR A 60 -1.91 1.16 11.62
C THR A 60 -1.03 1.82 10.56
N THR A 61 -0.76 3.11 10.74
CA THR A 61 0.27 3.85 10.00
C THR A 61 1.53 4.12 10.84
N ALA A 62 1.62 3.51 12.05
CA ALA A 62 2.77 3.67 12.92
C ALA A 62 4.07 3.17 12.27
N TRP A 63 5.04 4.08 12.15
CA TRP A 63 6.31 3.79 11.49
C TRP A 63 7.13 2.75 12.27
N TRP A 64 7.18 2.87 13.59
CA TRP A 64 7.96 1.98 14.44
C TRP A 64 7.28 0.62 14.59
N LYS A 65 8.05 -0.46 14.37
CA LYS A 65 7.50 -1.82 14.45
C LYS A 65 6.94 -2.12 15.84
N GLU A 66 7.59 -1.63 16.90
CA GLU A 66 7.13 -1.78 18.27
C GLU A 66 5.76 -1.14 18.56
N GLU A 67 5.35 -0.12 17.79
CA GLU A 67 4.08 0.59 17.98
C GLU A 67 2.90 -0.07 17.21
N ARG A 68 3.20 -1.03 16.32
CA ARG A 68 2.18 -1.63 15.45
C ARG A 68 1.30 -2.63 16.19
N GLY A 69 1.86 -3.34 17.18
CA GLY A 69 1.20 -4.48 17.80
C GLY A 69 0.89 -5.57 16.76
N GLU A 70 -0.30 -6.15 16.84
CA GLU A 70 -0.79 -7.18 15.91
C GLU A 70 -1.49 -6.60 14.66
N ARG A 71 -1.51 -5.27 14.52
CA ARG A 71 -2.22 -4.57 13.45
C ARG A 71 -1.50 -4.67 12.11
N VAL A 72 -2.28 -4.65 11.04
CA VAL A 72 -1.79 -4.56 9.66
C VAL A 72 -1.22 -3.17 9.42
N PHE A 73 0.06 -3.10 9.06
CA PHE A 73 0.71 -1.86 8.67
C PHE A 73 0.47 -1.55 7.19
N ILE A 74 -0.11 -0.39 6.89
CA ILE A 74 -0.18 0.11 5.51
C ILE A 74 1.12 0.88 5.23
N ASP A 75 1.98 0.28 4.42
CA ASP A 75 3.30 0.84 4.09
C ASP A 75 3.21 1.94 3.02
N TYR A 76 2.76 3.13 3.43
CA TYR A 76 2.70 4.33 2.57
C TYR A 76 4.06 4.70 1.96
N ASN A 77 5.17 4.30 2.60
CA ASN A 77 6.53 4.54 2.11
C ASN A 77 6.88 3.67 0.89
N GLN A 78 6.06 2.68 0.49
CA GLN A 78 6.24 1.99 -0.80
C GLN A 78 6.04 2.91 -2.01
N ASN A 79 5.38 4.05 -1.83
CA ASN A 79 5.21 5.07 -2.87
C ASN A 79 6.36 6.09 -2.92
N ALA A 80 7.42 5.89 -2.13
CA ALA A 80 8.64 6.67 -2.28
C ALA A 80 9.49 6.16 -3.46
N ARG A 81 10.41 6.98 -3.96
CA ARG A 81 11.36 6.59 -5.03
C ARG A 81 12.25 5.40 -4.62
N ASP A 82 12.68 4.56 -5.55
CA ASP A 82 13.64 3.47 -5.30
C ASP A 82 13.17 2.43 -4.25
N ARG A 83 11.85 2.21 -4.18
CA ARG A 83 11.23 1.18 -3.34
C ARG A 83 11.01 -0.09 -4.13
N THR A 84 11.29 -1.23 -3.50
CA THR A 84 11.15 -2.54 -4.12
C THR A 84 9.72 -3.06 -3.98
N ILE A 85 9.05 -3.26 -5.12
CA ILE A 85 7.74 -3.89 -5.21
C ILE A 85 7.86 -5.05 -6.21
N ALA A 86 7.53 -6.27 -5.76
CA ALA A 86 7.43 -7.42 -6.66
C ALA A 86 6.34 -7.14 -7.72
N SER A 87 6.67 -7.29 -9.00
CA SER A 87 5.71 -7.09 -10.09
C SER A 87 4.60 -8.15 -10.04
N ALA A 88 3.46 -7.86 -10.65
CA ALA A 88 2.45 -8.88 -10.94
C ALA A 88 3.11 -10.07 -11.67
N TYR A 89 2.69 -11.28 -11.31
CA TYR A 89 3.17 -12.56 -11.85
C TYR A 89 4.66 -12.88 -11.60
N SER A 90 5.41 -12.05 -10.87
CA SER A 90 6.79 -12.39 -10.51
C SER A 90 6.85 -13.53 -9.49
N VAL A 91 7.76 -14.47 -9.72
CA VAL A 91 8.11 -15.52 -8.75
C VAL A 91 8.95 -14.90 -7.62
N ARG A 92 8.68 -15.30 -6.38
CA ARG A 92 9.45 -14.90 -5.21
C ARG A 92 10.58 -15.88 -4.97
N GLY A 93 11.74 -15.36 -4.52
CA GLY A 93 12.90 -16.17 -4.13
C GLY A 93 12.70 -16.95 -2.83
N ARG A 94 11.69 -17.83 -2.82
CA ARG A 94 11.29 -18.69 -1.71
C ARG A 94 11.37 -20.14 -2.14
N VAL A 95 11.50 -21.05 -1.17
CA VAL A 95 11.57 -22.51 -1.44
C VAL A 95 10.30 -23.01 -2.13
N ASP A 96 9.15 -22.43 -1.76
CA ASP A 96 7.83 -22.72 -2.32
C ASP A 96 7.61 -22.08 -3.71
N ALA A 97 8.54 -21.26 -4.21
CA ALA A 97 8.43 -20.53 -5.48
C ALA A 97 7.07 -19.82 -5.67
N THR A 98 6.53 -19.26 -4.59
CA THR A 98 5.28 -18.49 -4.61
C THR A 98 5.33 -17.30 -5.57
N VAL A 99 4.17 -16.92 -6.09
CA VAL A 99 4.02 -15.84 -7.08
C VAL A 99 3.33 -14.65 -6.44
N SER A 100 3.75 -13.43 -6.80
CA SER A 100 2.96 -12.23 -6.53
C SER A 100 1.75 -12.21 -7.46
N ALA A 101 0.66 -12.83 -7.04
CA ALA A 101 -0.44 -13.24 -7.89
C ALA A 101 -1.55 -12.19 -7.96
N PRO A 102 -1.86 -11.65 -9.14
CA PRO A 102 -3.11 -10.92 -9.36
C PRO A 102 -4.33 -11.77 -9.04
N VAL A 103 -5.26 -11.17 -8.32
CA VAL A 103 -6.52 -11.80 -7.89
C VAL A 103 -7.68 -10.82 -8.09
N THR A 104 -8.90 -11.33 -8.19
CA THR A 104 -10.11 -10.51 -8.14
C THR A 104 -10.41 -10.09 -6.69
N TRP A 105 -11.24 -9.06 -6.52
CA TRP A 105 -11.70 -8.70 -5.18
C TRP A 105 -12.61 -9.75 -4.56
N GLU A 106 -13.33 -10.49 -5.39
CA GLU A 106 -14.29 -11.52 -4.99
C GLU A 106 -13.60 -12.75 -4.42
N GLU A 107 -12.45 -13.15 -4.97
CA GLU A 107 -11.71 -14.32 -4.45
C GLU A 107 -10.74 -13.95 -3.33
N LEU A 108 -10.32 -12.68 -3.22
CA LEU A 108 -9.33 -12.21 -2.25
C LEU A 108 -9.57 -12.65 -0.79
N PRO A 109 -10.79 -12.77 -0.26
CA PRO A 109 -11.02 -13.28 1.10
C PRO A 109 -10.60 -14.73 1.32
N ASP A 110 -10.58 -15.52 0.25
CA ASP A 110 -10.39 -16.98 0.30
C ASP A 110 -9.01 -17.42 -0.21
N VAL A 111 -8.15 -16.48 -0.61
CA VAL A 111 -6.84 -16.84 -1.17
C VAL A 111 -5.80 -17.12 -0.11
N GLU A 112 -5.08 -18.23 -0.29
CA GLU A 112 -3.82 -18.47 0.41
C GLU A 112 -2.64 -18.21 -0.53
N THR A 113 -1.52 -17.74 0.02
CA THR A 113 -0.37 -17.37 -0.83
C THR A 113 0.22 -18.59 -1.55
N GLU A 114 0.16 -19.74 -0.88
CA GLU A 114 0.65 -21.05 -1.30
C GLU A 114 -0.18 -21.64 -2.46
N ASP A 115 -1.39 -21.14 -2.71
CA ASP A 115 -2.19 -21.51 -3.88
C ASP A 115 -1.53 -21.04 -5.19
N PHE A 116 -0.67 -20.02 -5.09
CA PHE A 116 -0.05 -19.35 -6.21
C PHE A 116 1.46 -19.58 -6.24
N THR A 117 1.90 -20.52 -7.07
CA THR A 117 3.31 -20.86 -7.26
C THR A 117 3.69 -20.85 -8.72
N LEU A 118 4.99 -20.94 -9.01
CA LEU A 118 5.50 -21.17 -10.36
C LEU A 118 4.81 -22.37 -11.05
N ALA A 119 4.43 -23.39 -10.29
CA ALA A 119 3.79 -24.59 -10.82
C ALA A 119 2.28 -24.41 -11.08
N THR A 120 1.57 -23.64 -10.25
CA THR A 120 0.10 -23.50 -10.34
C THR A 120 -0.35 -22.31 -11.19
N MET A 121 0.45 -21.24 -11.24
CA MET A 121 0.09 -19.99 -11.91
C MET A 121 -0.17 -20.14 -13.43
N PRO A 122 0.63 -20.91 -14.21
CA PRO A 122 0.40 -21.02 -15.65
C PRO A 122 -0.99 -21.59 -16.01
N ALA A 123 -1.45 -22.62 -15.29
CA ALA A 123 -2.76 -23.21 -15.52
C ALA A 123 -3.90 -22.23 -15.16
N ARG A 124 -3.72 -21.47 -14.08
CA ARG A 124 -4.66 -20.41 -13.68
C ARG A 124 -4.75 -19.31 -14.74
N PHE A 125 -3.62 -18.82 -15.22
CA PHE A 125 -3.57 -17.79 -16.25
C PHE A 125 -4.20 -18.27 -17.56
N ALA A 126 -3.94 -19.51 -17.98
CA ALA A 126 -4.58 -20.08 -19.16
C ALA A 126 -6.11 -20.17 -19.03
N LYS A 127 -6.63 -20.36 -17.81
CA LYS A 127 -8.07 -20.45 -17.52
C LYS A 127 -8.76 -19.08 -17.43
N LEU A 128 -8.14 -18.12 -16.74
CA LEU A 128 -8.77 -16.84 -16.38
C LEU A 128 -8.29 -15.66 -17.21
N GLY A 129 -7.14 -15.79 -17.88
CA GLY A 129 -6.42 -14.67 -18.46
C GLY A 129 -5.79 -13.76 -17.39
N ASP A 130 -5.51 -12.52 -17.80
CA ASP A 130 -5.08 -11.47 -16.88
C ASP A 130 -6.29 -10.83 -16.19
N VAL A 131 -6.46 -11.13 -14.90
CA VAL A 131 -7.55 -10.57 -14.08
C VAL A 131 -7.38 -9.08 -13.78
N GLN A 132 -6.24 -8.49 -14.15
CA GLN A 132 -5.95 -7.05 -14.05
C GLN A 132 -5.91 -6.35 -15.42
N ALA A 133 -6.35 -7.00 -16.50
CA ALA A 133 -6.25 -6.46 -17.87
C ALA A 133 -6.88 -5.05 -18.04
N GLY A 134 -7.90 -4.70 -17.24
CA GLY A 134 -8.56 -3.40 -17.31
C GLY A 134 -7.87 -2.27 -16.53
N ILE A 135 -6.69 -2.50 -15.94
CA ILE A 135 -6.01 -1.50 -15.11
C ILE A 135 -5.72 -0.20 -15.86
N ASP A 136 -5.41 -0.28 -17.14
CA ASP A 136 -5.08 0.88 -17.96
C ASP A 136 -6.32 1.64 -18.47
N ASP A 137 -7.50 1.04 -18.37
CA ASP A 137 -8.79 1.68 -18.67
C ASP A 137 -9.37 2.44 -17.46
N ALA A 138 -8.85 2.18 -16.26
CA ALA A 138 -9.35 2.71 -14.99
C ALA A 138 -8.39 3.75 -14.37
N VAL A 139 -8.02 4.77 -15.16
CA VAL A 139 -7.16 5.87 -14.72
C VAL A 139 -7.93 6.82 -13.81
N CYS A 140 -7.36 7.19 -12.66
CA CYS A 140 -7.90 8.20 -11.76
C CYS A 140 -6.96 9.40 -11.57
N ASP A 141 -7.53 10.57 -11.28
CA ASP A 141 -6.78 11.72 -10.78
C ASP A 141 -6.46 11.55 -9.28
N LEU A 142 -5.70 12.49 -8.69
CA LEU A 142 -5.38 12.50 -7.24
C LEU A 142 -6.18 13.55 -6.45
N GLU A 143 -7.15 14.25 -7.05
CA GLU A 143 -7.77 15.44 -6.47
C GLU A 143 -8.40 15.15 -5.10
N VAL A 144 -9.17 14.08 -4.99
CA VAL A 144 -9.81 13.66 -3.72
C VAL A 144 -8.79 13.42 -2.61
N LEU A 145 -7.67 12.76 -2.93
CA LEU A 145 -6.62 12.52 -1.93
C LEU A 145 -5.84 13.79 -1.59
N LEU A 146 -5.68 14.71 -2.54
CA LEU A 146 -5.07 16.02 -2.28
C LEU A 146 -5.94 16.87 -1.34
N GLU A 147 -7.26 16.81 -1.47
CA GLU A 147 -8.18 17.43 -0.51
C GLU A 147 -8.04 16.82 0.88
N TRP A 148 -7.88 15.49 0.98
CA TRP A 148 -7.66 14.84 2.28
C TRP A 148 -6.33 15.26 2.91
N VAL A 149 -5.28 15.36 2.10
CA VAL A 149 -3.98 15.88 2.53
C VAL A 149 -4.11 17.31 3.04
N ALA A 150 -4.80 18.19 2.32
CA ALA A 150 -5.02 19.59 2.74
C ALA A 150 -5.82 19.68 4.06
N ARG A 151 -6.83 18.83 4.23
CA ARG A 151 -7.60 18.72 5.48
C ARG A 151 -6.73 18.26 6.65
N GLU A 152 -5.85 17.29 6.44
CA GLU A 152 -4.90 16.81 7.45
C GLU A 152 -3.91 17.91 7.85
N GLU A 153 -3.37 18.67 6.88
CA GLU A 153 -2.50 19.82 7.15
C GLU A 153 -3.22 20.91 7.94
N ALA A 154 -4.46 21.26 7.55
CA ALA A 154 -5.27 22.23 8.26
C ALA A 154 -5.58 21.80 9.71
N ALA A 155 -5.69 20.49 9.95
CA ALA A 155 -5.84 19.91 11.27
C ALA A 155 -4.52 19.75 12.05
N GLY A 156 -3.38 20.18 11.47
CA GLY A 156 -2.06 20.07 12.10
C GLY A 156 -1.52 18.64 12.14
N VAL A 157 -2.10 17.71 11.38
CA VAL A 157 -1.59 16.33 11.27
C VAL A 157 -0.34 16.36 10.40
N GLY A 158 0.83 16.24 11.04
CA GLY A 158 2.13 16.32 10.37
C GLY A 158 2.40 15.20 9.36
N GLU A 159 3.46 15.37 8.59
CA GLU A 159 3.98 14.37 7.66
C GLU A 159 4.50 13.12 8.41
N ALA A 160 4.43 11.94 7.79
CA ALA A 160 4.98 10.73 8.38
C ALA A 160 6.48 10.55 8.00
N PRO A 161 7.29 9.91 8.86
CA PRO A 161 8.72 9.76 8.59
C PRO A 161 9.00 8.96 7.32
N TYR A 162 10.10 9.32 6.66
CA TYR A 162 10.71 8.51 5.61
C TYR A 162 11.55 7.38 6.24
N PRO A 163 11.85 6.32 5.47
CA PRO A 163 12.78 5.30 5.91
C PRO A 163 14.14 5.92 6.25
N PRO A 164 14.82 5.47 7.33
CA PRO A 164 16.09 6.06 7.80
C PRO A 164 17.18 6.13 6.73
N GLN A 165 17.18 5.20 5.79
CA GLN A 165 18.20 5.09 4.74
C GLN A 165 17.84 5.85 3.45
N PHE A 166 16.72 6.56 3.43
CA PHE A 166 16.22 7.21 2.22
C PHE A 166 16.96 8.54 1.95
N PRO A 167 17.69 8.69 0.84
CA PRO A 167 18.43 9.92 0.54
C PRO A 167 17.49 11.11 0.34
N LYS A 168 17.93 12.32 0.69
CA LYS A 168 17.18 13.56 0.43
C LYS A 168 17.42 14.01 -1.01
N MET A 169 16.37 14.51 -1.66
CA MET A 169 16.54 15.16 -2.97
C MET A 169 16.93 16.64 -2.81
N PRO A 170 17.69 17.23 -3.76
CA PRO A 170 17.94 18.67 -3.78
C PRO A 170 16.63 19.47 -3.80
N GLY A 171 16.49 20.46 -2.92
CA GLY A 171 15.28 21.29 -2.81
C GLY A 171 14.12 20.65 -2.03
N GLU A 172 14.30 19.44 -1.47
CA GLU A 172 13.26 18.79 -0.68
C GLU A 172 13.00 19.50 0.68
N PRO A 173 11.73 19.70 1.08
CA PRO A 173 11.37 20.24 2.39
C PRO A 173 11.92 19.42 3.57
N LYS A 174 11.97 20.01 4.77
CA LYS A 174 12.41 19.30 5.98
C LYS A 174 11.45 18.13 6.29
N ARG A 175 11.99 16.91 6.22
CA ARG A 175 11.28 15.68 6.64
C ARG A 175 11.06 15.66 8.15
N VAL A 176 9.92 15.13 8.57
CA VAL A 176 9.65 14.77 9.97
C VAL A 176 10.60 13.64 10.38
N GLN A 177 11.34 13.87 11.46
CA GLN A 177 12.25 12.88 12.00
C GLN A 177 11.45 11.83 12.80
N PRO A 178 11.79 10.53 12.67
CA PRO A 178 11.22 9.51 13.52
C PRO A 178 11.59 9.79 14.99
N SER A 179 10.65 10.20 15.84
CA SER A 179 10.83 10.20 17.30
C SER A 179 10.32 8.87 17.85
N ARG A 180 11.13 8.15 18.63
CA ARG A 180 10.67 6.97 19.40
C ARG A 180 9.99 7.43 20.67
N ALA A 181 8.89 6.80 21.06
CA ALA A 181 8.41 6.88 22.44
C ALA A 181 9.51 6.36 23.38
N ARG A 182 9.88 7.13 24.41
CA ARG A 182 10.73 6.62 25.50
C ARG A 182 9.91 5.54 26.22
N LYS A 183 10.52 4.37 26.48
CA LYS A 183 9.98 3.46 27.48
C LYS A 183 10.01 4.21 28.81
N GLU A 184 8.85 4.38 29.44
CA GLU A 184 8.83 4.69 30.88
C GLU A 184 9.36 3.44 31.57
N ASP A 185 10.52 3.56 32.23
CA ASP A 185 11.01 2.51 33.11
C ASP A 185 9.97 2.32 34.23
N PRO A 186 9.55 1.08 34.53
CA PRO A 186 8.67 0.84 35.65
C PRO A 186 9.42 1.22 36.93
N SER A 187 8.97 2.31 37.55
CA SER A 187 9.37 2.74 38.90
C SER A 187 8.88 1.78 39.97
#